data_AF-A0A7X7YXM7-F1
#
_entry.id   AF-A0A7X7YXM7-F1
#
_cell.length_a   1.000
_cell.length_b   1.000
_cell.length_c   1.000
_cell.angle_alpha   90.00
_cell.angle_beta   90.00
_cell.angle_gamma   90.00
#
_symmetry.space_group_name_H-M   'P 1'
#
loop_
_entity.id
_entity.type
_entity.pdbx_description
1 polymer ?
#
loop_
_entity_poly.entity_id
_entity_poly.type
_entity_poly.pdbx_seq_one_letter_code
_entity_poly.pdbx_strand_id
1 'polypeptide(L)'
;ADADRFRSEVSKKVSSARVHAQYMDFVHVRAQRAGIERKTAEAIWDEVLRFAAYSYCKAHATVYANIAWQTAWMKAHYPPEFYCSLLNNHQGMYPLRVYVWDARRHGVAVLPPHVNHSEIEWSLQNGVIRAGLNLVKGLSGATMHAILEQRRIGGFRDLEDLRRRIRFRRPELKNLIHVGACDGLGVTRPTMLGSLRHAVSAREEPMLFDIYRDRRVEILPDYDGIAKLEAELDVTGVPFSMHPALLLPKRYATAERLRNLIGKKAVVAGFVATARRARTNDDRVMGFVTLEDATGLAEVSFFPDKLPLYKTICSYGGPVWVAGKVTEHLSSICIDCSECGRMA
;
A
#
# COMPACT_ATOMS: atom_id res chain seq x y z
N ALA A 1 -38.49 -20.53 7.50
CA ALA A 1 -38.45 -20.08 8.91
C ALA A 1 -37.87 -21.16 9.83
N ASP A 2 -38.46 -22.36 9.84
CA ASP A 2 -38.02 -23.48 10.70
C ASP A 2 -36.57 -23.90 10.49
N ALA A 3 -36.11 -23.97 9.24
CA ALA A 3 -34.71 -24.29 8.91
C ALA A 3 -33.71 -23.22 9.39
N ASP A 4 -34.10 -21.94 9.42
CA ASP A 4 -33.24 -20.88 9.96
C ASP A 4 -33.21 -20.91 11.49
N ARG A 5 -34.34 -21.23 12.14
CA ARG A 5 -34.36 -21.50 13.59
C ARG A 5 -33.44 -22.67 13.93
N PHE A 6 -33.51 -23.76 13.18
CA PHE A 6 -32.60 -24.90 13.30
C PHE A 6 -31.13 -24.47 13.18
N ARG A 7 -30.75 -23.77 12.10
CA ARG A 7 -29.39 -23.23 11.90
C ARG A 7 -28.92 -22.38 13.09
N SER A 8 -29.76 -21.46 13.55
CA SER A 8 -29.48 -20.57 14.68
C SER A 8 -29.24 -21.33 15.98
N GLU A 9 -30.02 -22.37 16.23
CA GLU A 9 -29.90 -23.23 17.42
C GLU A 9 -28.64 -24.10 17.37
N VAL A 10 -28.27 -24.64 16.20
CA VAL A 10 -27.03 -25.42 16.05
C VAL A 10 -25.79 -24.52 16.19
N SER A 11 -25.78 -23.32 15.60
CA SER A 11 -24.63 -22.40 15.67
C SER A 11 -24.35 -21.84 17.07
N LYS A 12 -25.37 -21.73 17.95
CA LYS A 12 -25.25 -21.08 19.27
C LYS A 12 -24.77 -22.01 20.41
N LYS A 13 -24.32 -23.24 20.10
CA LYS A 13 -23.93 -24.25 21.12
C LYS A 13 -25.04 -24.47 22.16
N VAL A 14 -26.29 -24.65 21.71
CA VAL A 14 -27.45 -24.85 22.59
C VAL A 14 -27.36 -26.21 23.30
N SER A 15 -28.11 -26.39 24.40
CA SER A 15 -28.08 -27.59 25.24
C SER A 15 -28.26 -28.89 24.42
N SER A 16 -27.56 -29.95 24.85
CA SER A 16 -27.62 -31.29 24.24
C SER A 16 -29.05 -31.81 24.07
N ALA A 17 -29.93 -31.50 25.02
CA ALA A 17 -31.35 -31.86 24.98
C ALA A 17 -32.09 -31.28 23.76
N ARG A 18 -31.79 -30.03 23.37
CA ARG A 18 -32.48 -29.37 22.25
C ARG A 18 -31.99 -29.89 20.89
N VAL A 19 -30.69 -30.14 20.77
CA VAL A 19 -30.09 -30.80 19.59
C VAL A 19 -30.66 -32.21 19.42
N HIS A 20 -30.83 -32.96 20.52
CA HIS A 20 -31.44 -34.28 20.49
C HIS A 20 -32.93 -34.25 20.08
N ALA A 21 -33.70 -33.27 20.56
CA ALA A 21 -35.09 -33.11 20.13
C ALA A 21 -35.21 -32.82 18.63
N GLN A 22 -34.32 -31.99 18.08
CA GLN A 22 -34.25 -31.73 16.64
C GLN A 22 -33.81 -32.96 15.84
N TYR A 23 -32.87 -33.76 16.37
CA TYR A 23 -32.48 -35.03 15.77
C TYR A 23 -33.69 -35.97 15.65
N MET A 24 -34.49 -36.10 16.73
CA MET A 24 -35.69 -36.93 16.73
C MET A 24 -36.71 -36.45 15.70
N ASP A 25 -36.98 -35.14 15.63
CA ASP A 25 -37.87 -34.57 14.61
C ASP A 25 -37.33 -34.79 13.18
N PHE A 26 -36.03 -34.59 12.95
CA PHE A 26 -35.45 -34.74 11.62
C PHE A 26 -35.39 -36.20 11.15
N VAL A 27 -34.72 -37.07 11.92
CA VAL A 27 -34.43 -38.47 11.53
C VAL A 27 -35.67 -39.35 11.65
N HIS A 28 -36.43 -39.23 12.73
CA HIS A 28 -37.54 -40.15 13.02
C HIS A 28 -38.89 -39.67 12.50
N VAL A 29 -39.07 -38.37 12.20
CA VAL A 29 -40.37 -37.85 11.71
C VAL A 29 -40.27 -37.36 10.28
N ARG A 30 -39.45 -36.34 10.00
CA ARG A 30 -39.42 -35.68 8.68
C ARG A 30 -38.79 -36.54 7.60
N ALA A 31 -37.65 -37.18 7.89
CA ALA A 31 -36.96 -38.03 6.92
C ALA A 31 -37.79 -39.26 6.53
N GLN A 32 -38.43 -39.91 7.49
CA GLN A 32 -39.34 -41.03 7.22
C GLN A 32 -40.51 -40.62 6.34
N ARG A 33 -41.15 -39.47 6.62
CA ARG A 33 -42.23 -38.92 5.76
C ARG A 33 -41.77 -38.59 4.34
N ALA A 34 -40.50 -38.23 4.18
CA ALA A 34 -39.89 -37.97 2.88
C ALA A 34 -39.40 -39.25 2.15
N GLY A 35 -39.62 -40.43 2.73
CA GLY A 35 -39.16 -41.71 2.16
C GLY A 35 -37.65 -41.93 2.25
N ILE A 36 -36.94 -41.20 3.12
CA ILE A 36 -35.50 -41.30 3.31
C ILE A 36 -35.21 -42.38 4.35
N GLU A 37 -34.34 -43.34 4.00
CA GLU A 37 -33.89 -44.37 4.94
C GLU A 37 -33.20 -43.74 6.16
N ARG A 38 -33.49 -44.27 7.35
CA ARG A 38 -32.94 -43.78 8.62
C ARG A 38 -31.42 -43.60 8.58
N LYS A 39 -30.68 -44.58 8.06
CA LYS A 39 -29.22 -44.53 7.97
C LYS A 39 -28.73 -43.33 7.15
N THR A 40 -29.41 -43.04 6.05
CA THR A 40 -29.13 -41.87 5.20
C THR A 40 -29.48 -40.57 5.92
N ALA A 41 -30.60 -40.53 6.65
CA ALA A 41 -30.98 -39.36 7.43
C ALA A 41 -29.98 -39.06 8.57
N GLU A 42 -29.51 -40.09 9.28
CA GLU A 42 -28.46 -39.97 10.31
C GLU A 42 -27.15 -39.44 9.70
N ALA A 43 -26.75 -39.93 8.53
CA ALA A 43 -25.55 -39.43 7.84
C ALA A 43 -25.68 -37.94 7.42
N ILE A 44 -26.83 -37.53 6.88
CA ILE A 44 -27.11 -36.14 6.52
C ILE A 44 -27.06 -35.25 7.77
N TRP A 45 -27.65 -35.71 8.88
CA TRP A 45 -27.62 -34.99 10.15
C TRP A 45 -26.20 -34.73 10.64
N ASP A 46 -25.34 -35.75 10.62
CA ASP A 46 -23.94 -35.64 11.04
C ASP A 46 -23.12 -34.70 10.14
N GLU A 47 -23.40 -34.66 8.84
CA GLU A 47 -22.82 -33.67 7.94
C GLU A 47 -23.28 -32.26 8.29
N VAL A 48 -24.58 -32.04 8.48
CA VAL A 48 -25.15 -30.73 8.82
C VAL A 48 -24.56 -30.18 10.12
N LEU A 49 -24.40 -31.02 11.16
CA LEU A 49 -23.76 -30.61 12.41
C LEU A 49 -22.29 -30.21 12.21
N ARG A 50 -21.54 -30.96 11.40
CA ARG A 50 -20.14 -30.64 11.07
C ARG A 50 -20.02 -29.34 10.27
N PHE A 51 -20.88 -29.15 9.28
CA PHE A 51 -20.89 -27.94 8.43
C PHE A 51 -21.36 -26.70 9.17
N ALA A 52 -22.26 -26.83 10.16
CA ALA A 52 -22.80 -25.68 10.88
C ALA A 52 -21.71 -24.83 11.57
N ALA A 53 -20.58 -25.44 11.95
CA ALA A 53 -19.44 -24.74 12.55
C ALA A 53 -18.67 -23.83 11.57
N TYR A 54 -18.72 -24.12 10.28
CA TYR A 54 -17.98 -23.39 9.23
C TYR A 54 -18.88 -22.79 8.13
N SER A 55 -20.20 -22.98 8.25
CA SER A 55 -21.18 -22.46 7.29
C SER A 55 -21.24 -20.94 7.32
N TYR A 56 -21.41 -20.34 6.16
CA TYR A 56 -21.44 -18.89 5.99
C TYR A 56 -22.71 -18.45 5.25
N CYS A 57 -23.17 -17.22 5.51
CA CYS A 57 -24.36 -16.68 4.86
C CYS A 57 -24.09 -16.46 3.36
N LYS A 58 -24.74 -17.25 2.50
CA LYS A 58 -24.58 -17.17 1.04
C LYS A 58 -24.90 -15.77 0.51
N ALA A 59 -25.99 -15.14 0.94
CA ALA A 59 -26.35 -13.80 0.49
C ALA A 59 -25.26 -12.77 0.81
N HIS A 60 -24.70 -12.82 2.01
CA HIS A 60 -23.59 -11.97 2.42
C HIS A 60 -22.34 -12.23 1.56
N ALA A 61 -21.95 -13.50 1.42
CA ALA A 61 -20.81 -13.89 0.57
C ALA A 61 -20.97 -13.43 -0.89
N THR A 62 -22.16 -13.58 -1.48
CA THR A 62 -22.43 -13.20 -2.87
C THR A 62 -22.26 -11.69 -3.09
N VAL A 63 -22.73 -10.85 -2.18
CA VAL A 63 -22.58 -9.38 -2.31
C VAL A 63 -21.11 -8.98 -2.31
N TYR A 64 -20.32 -9.50 -1.37
CA TYR A 64 -18.88 -9.22 -1.32
C TYR A 64 -18.12 -9.82 -2.50
N ALA A 65 -18.49 -11.02 -2.95
CA ALA A 65 -17.92 -11.63 -4.14
C ALA A 65 -18.17 -10.79 -5.40
N ASN A 66 -19.35 -10.19 -5.53
CA ASN A 66 -19.67 -9.28 -6.63
C ASN A 66 -18.79 -8.02 -6.60
N ILE A 67 -18.59 -7.42 -5.42
CA ILE A 67 -17.69 -6.25 -5.27
C ILE A 67 -16.24 -6.64 -5.63
N ALA A 68 -15.77 -7.78 -5.15
CA ALA A 68 -14.43 -8.28 -5.46
C ALA A 68 -14.25 -8.53 -6.96
N TRP A 69 -15.25 -9.13 -7.62
CA TRP A 69 -15.25 -9.36 -9.06
C TRP A 69 -15.25 -8.06 -9.86
N GLN A 70 -16.12 -7.10 -9.52
CA GLN A 70 -16.16 -5.79 -10.17
C GLN A 70 -14.83 -5.05 -10.02
N THR A 71 -14.22 -5.10 -8.85
CA THR A 71 -12.90 -4.50 -8.56
C THR A 71 -11.80 -5.15 -9.40
N ALA A 72 -11.77 -6.48 -9.46
CA ALA A 72 -10.81 -7.22 -10.28
C ALA A 72 -11.00 -6.94 -11.78
N TRP A 73 -12.24 -6.85 -12.25
CA TRP A 73 -12.57 -6.53 -13.63
C TRP A 73 -12.12 -5.12 -14.00
N MET A 74 -12.38 -4.12 -13.17
CA MET A 74 -11.88 -2.75 -13.39
C MET A 74 -10.34 -2.71 -13.43
N LYS A 75 -9.66 -3.41 -12.51
CA LYS A 75 -8.20 -3.51 -12.51
C LYS A 75 -7.65 -4.15 -13.79
N ALA A 76 -8.33 -5.17 -14.32
CA ALA A 76 -7.90 -5.90 -15.51
C ALA A 76 -8.14 -5.13 -16.82
N HIS A 77 -9.25 -4.40 -16.92
CA HIS A 77 -9.68 -3.77 -18.17
C HIS A 77 -9.43 -2.25 -18.24
N TYR A 78 -9.38 -1.57 -17.09
CA TYR A 78 -9.14 -0.12 -16.97
C TYR A 78 -8.09 0.17 -15.88
N PRO A 79 -6.86 -0.38 -16.01
CA PRO A 79 -5.86 -0.26 -14.95
C PRO A 79 -5.52 1.20 -14.58
N PRO A 80 -5.27 2.14 -15.52
CA PRO A 80 -4.95 3.52 -15.16
C PRO A 80 -6.05 4.23 -14.36
N GLU A 81 -7.31 4.08 -14.77
CA GLU A 81 -8.48 4.64 -14.09
C GLU A 81 -8.67 4.00 -12.71
N PHE A 82 -8.54 2.68 -12.63
CA PHE A 82 -8.62 1.92 -11.38
C PHE A 82 -7.59 2.40 -10.36
N TYR A 83 -6.31 2.48 -10.76
CA TYR A 83 -5.25 2.91 -9.85
C TYR A 83 -5.36 4.40 -9.48
N CYS A 84 -5.76 5.26 -10.42
CA CYS A 84 -5.99 6.68 -10.10
C CYS A 84 -7.09 6.82 -9.03
N SER A 85 -8.20 6.09 -9.18
CA SER A 85 -9.29 6.07 -8.20
C SER A 85 -8.85 5.49 -6.86
N LEU A 86 -8.09 4.38 -6.89
CA LEU A 86 -7.54 3.74 -5.68
C LEU A 86 -6.61 4.67 -4.90
N LEU A 87 -5.74 5.42 -5.58
CA LEU A 87 -4.79 6.34 -4.95
C LEU A 87 -5.50 7.53 -4.29
N ASN A 88 -6.58 8.04 -4.90
CA ASN A 88 -7.42 9.10 -4.32
C ASN A 88 -8.31 8.61 -3.17
N ASN A 89 -8.71 7.34 -3.16
CA ASN A 89 -9.61 6.76 -2.17
C ASN A 89 -8.93 5.74 -1.24
N HIS A 90 -7.60 5.84 -1.06
CA HIS A 90 -6.87 4.86 -0.26
C HIS A 90 -7.25 5.00 1.23
N GLN A 91 -7.82 3.93 1.79
CA GLN A 91 -8.03 3.74 3.23
C GLN A 91 -7.55 2.36 3.69
N GLY A 92 -6.61 1.79 2.93
CA GLY A 92 -6.13 0.42 3.10
C GLY A 92 -5.03 0.28 4.15
N MET A 93 -4.67 -0.97 4.42
CA MET A 93 -3.59 -1.33 5.35
C MET A 93 -2.18 -1.10 4.77
N TYR A 94 -2.07 -0.80 3.48
CA TYR A 94 -0.80 -0.62 2.78
C TYR A 94 -0.49 0.86 2.58
N PRO A 95 0.78 1.28 2.72
CA PRO A 95 1.20 2.63 2.38
C PRO A 95 1.08 2.89 0.88
N LEU A 96 0.92 4.17 0.49
CA LEU A 96 0.78 4.59 -0.92
C LEU A 96 1.85 4.02 -1.85
N ARG A 97 3.10 3.92 -1.38
CA ARG A 97 4.21 3.36 -2.17
C ARG A 97 3.94 1.94 -2.68
N VAL A 98 3.25 1.10 -1.90
CA VAL A 98 2.89 -0.27 -2.30
C VAL A 98 1.97 -0.22 -3.53
N TYR A 99 0.95 0.65 -3.49
CA TYR A 99 -0.01 0.81 -4.58
C TYR A 99 0.63 1.42 -5.83
N VAL A 100 1.54 2.39 -5.67
CA VAL A 100 2.27 3.00 -6.79
C VAL A 100 3.13 1.96 -7.52
N TRP A 101 3.83 1.10 -6.77
CA TRP A 101 4.63 0.04 -7.37
C TRP A 101 3.79 -1.12 -7.90
N ASP A 102 2.62 -1.37 -7.31
CA ASP A 102 1.64 -2.29 -7.90
C ASP A 102 1.13 -1.78 -9.25
N ALA A 103 0.80 -0.49 -9.37
CA ALA A 103 0.41 0.13 -10.63
C ALA A 103 1.49 -0.03 -11.71
N ARG A 104 2.75 0.21 -11.36
CA ARG A 104 3.89 0.02 -12.26
C ARG A 104 4.06 -1.42 -12.74
N ARG A 105 3.88 -2.40 -11.85
CA ARG A 105 3.91 -3.83 -12.23
C ARG A 105 2.77 -4.23 -13.16
N HIS A 106 1.65 -3.49 -13.13
CA HIS A 106 0.54 -3.67 -14.06
C HIS A 106 0.65 -2.76 -15.29
N GLY A 107 1.84 -2.23 -15.58
CA GLY A 107 2.12 -1.44 -16.79
C GLY A 107 1.60 -0.01 -16.75
N VAL A 108 1.12 0.47 -15.59
CA VAL A 108 0.65 1.85 -15.45
C VAL A 108 1.81 2.75 -15.05
N ALA A 109 2.13 3.72 -15.91
CA ALA A 109 3.14 4.72 -15.60
C ALA A 109 2.63 5.65 -14.50
N VAL A 110 3.46 5.83 -13.45
CA VAL A 110 3.19 6.74 -12.33
C VAL A 110 4.33 7.73 -12.22
N LEU A 111 3.95 8.99 -12.11
CA LEU A 111 4.75 10.13 -12.46
C LEU A 111 4.69 11.11 -11.23
N PRO A 112 5.82 11.71 -10.77
CA PRO A 112 5.89 12.49 -9.51
C PRO A 112 4.97 13.74 -9.52
N PRO A 113 4.87 14.53 -8.44
CA PRO A 113 4.20 15.83 -8.53
C PRO A 113 4.98 16.81 -9.43
N HIS A 114 4.30 17.75 -10.08
CA HIS A 114 4.93 18.83 -10.87
C HIS A 114 4.04 20.08 -10.94
N VAL A 115 4.60 21.27 -10.71
CA VAL A 115 3.82 22.51 -10.61
C VAL A 115 3.07 22.90 -11.90
N ASN A 116 3.61 22.53 -13.07
CA ASN A 116 2.93 22.78 -14.35
C ASN A 116 1.93 21.70 -14.77
N HIS A 117 1.90 20.54 -14.11
CA HIS A 117 1.14 19.39 -14.62
C HIS A 117 0.23 18.73 -13.59
N SER A 118 0.58 18.74 -12.31
CA SER A 118 -0.21 18.09 -11.27
C SER A 118 -1.47 18.87 -10.92
N GLU A 119 -2.54 18.12 -10.68
CA GLU A 119 -3.71 18.64 -9.97
C GLU A 119 -3.47 18.59 -8.45
N ILE A 120 -4.46 18.99 -7.66
CA ILE A 120 -4.39 18.85 -6.20
C ILE A 120 -4.28 17.38 -5.81
N GLU A 121 -5.15 16.53 -6.36
CA GLU A 121 -5.18 15.09 -6.16
C GLU A 121 -4.49 14.33 -7.30
N TRP A 122 -4.41 13.00 -7.21
CA TRP A 122 -3.90 12.17 -8.29
C TRP A 122 -4.79 12.33 -9.52
N SER A 123 -4.18 12.48 -10.69
CA SER A 123 -4.90 12.69 -11.94
C SER A 123 -4.39 11.80 -13.06
N LEU A 124 -5.31 11.39 -13.93
CA LEU A 124 -4.99 10.62 -15.12
C LEU A 124 -4.79 11.57 -16.31
N GLN A 125 -3.63 11.49 -16.95
CA GLN A 125 -3.23 12.34 -18.08
C GLN A 125 -2.67 11.44 -19.18
N ASN A 126 -3.42 11.31 -20.29
CA ASN A 126 -3.02 10.49 -21.45
C ASN A 126 -2.61 9.04 -21.07
N GLY A 127 -3.37 8.39 -20.19
CA GLY A 127 -3.09 7.02 -19.72
C GLY A 127 -2.00 6.92 -18.66
N VAL A 128 -1.43 8.05 -18.21
CA VAL A 128 -0.38 8.12 -17.19
C VAL A 128 -0.93 8.76 -15.93
N ILE A 129 -0.63 8.18 -14.76
CA ILE A 129 -1.04 8.74 -13.47
C ILE A 129 0.00 9.74 -12.99
N ARG A 130 -0.41 10.99 -12.77
CA ARG A 130 0.42 12.03 -12.14
C ARG A 130 0.04 12.17 -10.67
N ALA A 131 1.04 12.19 -9.80
CA ALA A 131 0.84 12.46 -8.39
C ALA A 131 0.33 13.90 -8.16
N GLY A 132 -0.62 14.03 -7.23
CA GLY A 132 -1.18 15.30 -6.82
C GLY A 132 -0.18 16.15 -6.02
N LEU A 133 -0.41 17.47 -6.03
CA LEU A 133 0.34 18.40 -5.17
C LEU A 133 0.09 18.14 -3.68
N ASN A 134 -1.06 17.55 -3.32
CA ASN A 134 -1.42 17.20 -1.95
C ASN A 134 -0.46 16.19 -1.29
N LEU A 135 0.31 15.45 -2.10
CA LEU A 135 1.30 14.50 -1.63
C LEU A 135 2.56 15.19 -1.08
N VAL A 136 2.82 16.44 -1.46
CA VAL A 136 4.03 17.17 -1.04
C VAL A 136 3.88 17.60 0.42
N LYS A 137 4.65 16.97 1.30
CA LYS A 137 4.65 17.25 2.75
C LYS A 137 4.77 18.74 3.04
N GLY A 138 3.84 19.27 3.81
CA GLY A 138 3.87 20.67 4.27
C GLY A 138 3.45 21.71 3.22
N LEU A 139 3.02 21.31 2.02
CA LEU A 139 2.44 22.22 1.04
C LEU A 139 1.01 22.59 1.45
N SER A 140 0.75 23.88 1.67
CA SER A 140 -0.57 24.32 2.14
C SER A 140 -1.63 24.32 1.03
N GLY A 141 -2.90 24.14 1.41
CA GLY A 141 -4.03 24.24 0.49
C GLY A 141 -4.06 25.56 -0.28
N ALA A 142 -3.79 26.68 0.41
CA ALA A 142 -3.71 28.00 -0.21
C ALA A 142 -2.63 28.04 -1.32
N THR A 143 -1.44 27.50 -1.06
CA THR A 143 -0.37 27.42 -2.05
C THR A 143 -0.74 26.51 -3.22
N MET A 144 -1.38 25.36 -2.96
CA MET A 144 -1.87 24.48 -4.03
C MET A 144 -2.88 25.17 -4.94
N HIS A 145 -3.89 25.83 -4.38
CA HIS A 145 -4.88 26.58 -5.16
C HIS A 145 -4.23 27.73 -5.95
N ALA A 146 -3.30 28.47 -5.34
CA ALA A 146 -2.56 29.52 -6.02
C ALA A 146 -1.73 28.99 -7.22
N ILE A 147 -1.11 27.80 -7.09
CA ILE A 147 -0.41 27.12 -8.20
C ILE A 147 -1.38 26.87 -9.36
N LEU A 148 -2.54 26.28 -9.08
CA LEU A 148 -3.54 25.95 -10.09
C LEU A 148 -4.09 27.21 -10.77
N GLU A 149 -4.43 28.25 -10.00
CA GLU A 149 -4.96 29.51 -10.53
C GLU A 149 -3.94 30.24 -11.42
N GLN A 150 -2.70 30.40 -10.94
CA GLN A 150 -1.66 31.10 -11.72
C GLN A 150 -1.24 30.32 -12.97
N ARG A 151 -1.28 28.98 -12.92
CA ARG A 151 -1.01 28.12 -14.09
C ARG A 151 -2.04 28.31 -15.20
N ARG A 152 -3.31 28.63 -14.88
CA ARG A 152 -4.36 28.89 -15.89
C ARG A 152 -4.10 30.15 -16.71
N ILE A 153 -3.43 31.13 -16.13
CA ILE A 153 -2.98 32.35 -16.85
C ILE A 153 -1.86 31.98 -17.83
N GLY A 154 -0.97 31.09 -17.41
CA GLY A 154 0.04 30.47 -18.25
C GLY A 154 1.03 29.68 -17.40
N GLY A 155 1.58 28.60 -17.94
CA GLY A 155 2.56 27.76 -17.25
C GLY A 155 3.77 28.54 -16.73
N PHE A 156 4.38 28.03 -15.67
CA PHE A 156 5.62 28.57 -15.11
C PHE A 156 6.78 28.22 -16.03
N ARG A 157 7.55 29.24 -16.44
CA ARG A 157 8.68 29.07 -17.37
C ARG A 157 9.98 28.71 -16.64
N ASP A 158 10.17 29.30 -15.47
CA ASP A 158 11.33 29.10 -14.62
C ASP A 158 10.95 29.30 -13.13
N LEU A 159 11.90 29.03 -12.25
CA LEU A 159 11.70 29.12 -10.79
C LEU A 159 11.42 30.56 -10.33
N GLU A 160 11.95 31.57 -11.00
CA GLU A 160 11.75 32.97 -10.61
C GLU A 160 10.34 33.44 -11.00
N ASP A 161 9.85 33.04 -12.17
CA ASP A 161 8.47 33.26 -12.59
C ASP A 161 7.47 32.61 -11.63
N LEU A 162 7.75 31.38 -11.17
CA LEU A 162 6.95 30.71 -10.14
C LEU A 162 6.93 31.51 -8.82
N ARG A 163 8.10 31.96 -8.34
CA ARG A 163 8.24 32.70 -7.08
C ARG A 163 7.66 34.11 -7.13
N ARG A 164 7.64 34.74 -8.30
CA ARG A 164 7.04 36.07 -8.50
C ARG A 164 5.51 36.00 -8.48
N ARG A 165 4.93 34.93 -9.05
CA ARG A 165 3.48 34.76 -9.11
C ARG A 165 2.87 34.20 -7.82
N ILE A 166 3.65 33.46 -7.04
CA ILE A 166 3.16 32.75 -5.85
C ILE A 166 4.09 32.98 -4.67
N ARG A 167 3.51 33.36 -3.53
CA ARG A 167 4.23 33.52 -2.29
C ARG A 167 4.31 32.19 -1.55
N PHE A 168 5.50 31.59 -1.52
CA PHE A 168 5.76 30.36 -0.77
C PHE A 168 6.32 30.63 0.62
N ARG A 169 5.96 29.79 1.59
CA ARG A 169 6.77 29.61 2.80
C ARG A 169 8.01 28.81 2.43
N ARG A 170 9.13 29.06 3.12
CA ARG A 170 10.41 28.38 2.85
C ARG A 170 10.31 26.84 2.79
N PRO A 171 9.59 26.15 3.71
CA PRO A 171 9.46 24.69 3.63
C PRO A 171 8.71 24.20 2.40
N GLU A 172 7.72 24.95 1.91
CA GLU A 172 6.87 24.56 0.78
C GLU A 172 7.69 24.49 -0.52
N LEU A 173 8.36 25.58 -0.87
CA LEU A 173 9.16 25.64 -2.08
C LEU A 173 10.37 24.70 -2.04
N LYS A 174 11.00 24.57 -0.85
CA LYS A 174 12.08 23.61 -0.63
C LYS A 174 11.60 22.19 -0.94
N ASN A 175 10.44 21.78 -0.44
CA ASN A 175 9.91 20.44 -0.65
C ASN A 175 9.46 20.20 -2.09
N LEU A 176 8.87 21.21 -2.76
CA LEU A 176 8.57 21.16 -4.20
C LEU A 176 9.83 20.92 -5.03
N ILE A 177 10.93 21.60 -4.71
CA ILE A 177 12.21 21.38 -5.40
C ILE A 177 12.78 19.99 -5.09
N HIS A 178 12.79 19.57 -3.81
CA HIS A 178 13.36 18.27 -3.41
C HIS A 178 12.69 17.09 -4.10
N VAL A 179 11.36 17.08 -4.20
CA VAL A 179 10.60 16.00 -4.85
C VAL A 179 10.65 16.07 -6.39
N GLY A 180 11.23 17.14 -6.96
CA GLY A 180 11.28 17.35 -8.40
C GLY A 180 10.03 17.96 -9.01
N ALA A 181 9.15 18.54 -8.20
CA ALA A 181 7.98 19.24 -8.71
C ALA A 181 8.32 20.52 -9.49
N CYS A 182 9.56 20.99 -9.40
CA CYS A 182 10.11 22.11 -10.17
C CYS A 182 11.17 21.68 -11.19
N ASP A 183 11.32 20.38 -11.47
CA ASP A 183 12.29 19.91 -12.48
C ASP A 183 11.97 20.53 -13.85
N GLY A 184 12.98 21.04 -14.55
CA GLY A 184 12.80 21.78 -15.80
C GLY A 184 12.52 23.29 -15.64
N LEU A 185 12.32 23.79 -14.42
CA LEU A 185 12.22 25.23 -14.12
C LEU A 185 13.57 25.87 -13.72
N GLY A 186 14.64 25.09 -13.72
CA GLY A 186 15.99 25.51 -13.38
C GLY A 186 17.01 24.47 -13.84
N VAL A 187 18.29 24.66 -13.46
CA VAL A 187 19.38 23.79 -13.91
C VAL A 187 19.41 22.47 -13.14
N THR A 188 19.54 22.53 -11.81
CA THR A 188 19.56 21.34 -10.93
C THR A 188 18.84 21.64 -9.63
N ARG A 189 18.36 20.60 -8.93
CA ARG A 189 17.67 20.80 -7.63
C ARG A 189 18.57 21.50 -6.60
N PRO A 190 19.86 21.14 -6.44
CA PRO A 190 20.77 21.86 -5.54
C PRO A 190 20.99 23.33 -5.92
N THR A 191 21.14 23.64 -7.20
CA THR A 191 21.25 25.02 -7.71
C THR A 191 20.00 25.83 -7.37
N MET A 192 18.82 25.26 -7.61
CA MET A 192 17.54 25.89 -7.27
C MET A 192 17.44 26.16 -5.77
N LEU A 193 17.81 25.20 -4.92
CA LEU A 193 17.83 25.36 -3.46
C LEU A 193 18.85 26.42 -2.98
N GLY A 194 20.01 26.48 -3.62
CA GLY A 194 21.02 27.52 -3.37
C GLY A 194 20.47 28.91 -3.63
N SER A 195 19.76 29.10 -4.75
CA SER A 195 19.17 30.40 -5.10
C SER A 195 18.12 30.90 -4.08
N LEU A 196 17.47 30.00 -3.32
CA LEU A 196 16.55 30.38 -2.24
C LEU A 196 17.24 31.07 -1.06
N ARG A 197 18.54 30.82 -0.84
CA ARG A 197 19.32 31.47 0.23
C ARG A 197 19.66 32.91 -0.13
N HIS A 198 19.82 33.19 -1.43
CA HIS A 198 20.19 34.51 -1.96
C HIS A 198 18.98 35.36 -2.34
N ALA A 199 17.76 34.83 -2.22
CA ALA A 199 16.51 35.54 -2.44
C ALA A 199 16.42 36.79 -1.55
N VAL A 200 16.78 37.92 -2.14
CA VAL A 200 16.59 39.26 -1.61
C VAL A 200 15.11 39.41 -1.31
N SER A 201 14.78 39.90 -0.11
CA SER A 201 13.45 40.42 0.17
C SER A 201 13.06 41.29 -1.02
N ALA A 202 11.94 41.02 -1.68
CA ALA A 202 11.37 41.94 -2.67
C ALA A 202 10.97 43.22 -1.93
N ARG A 203 11.96 44.07 -1.60
CA ARG A 203 11.78 45.45 -1.20
C ARG A 203 11.71 46.23 -2.50
N GLU A 204 10.77 47.16 -2.57
CA GLU A 204 10.59 48.03 -3.73
C GLU A 204 11.81 48.94 -3.98
N GLU A 205 12.67 49.12 -2.97
CA GLU A 205 13.93 49.86 -3.08
C GLU A 205 15.15 48.96 -2.81
N PRO A 206 16.08 48.82 -3.77
CA PRO A 206 17.34 48.11 -3.56
C PRO A 206 18.25 48.91 -2.60
N MET A 207 18.78 48.26 -1.56
CA MET A 207 19.75 48.89 -0.67
C MET A 207 21.14 48.91 -1.33
N LEU A 208 22.00 49.87 -0.95
CA LEU A 208 23.36 50.03 -1.50
C LEU A 208 24.19 48.72 -1.47
N PHE A 209 23.97 47.87 -0.47
CA PHE A 209 24.63 46.57 -0.32
C PHE A 209 24.06 45.44 -1.21
N ASP A 210 22.85 45.61 -1.77
CA ASP A 210 22.26 44.64 -2.72
C ASP A 210 22.92 44.72 -4.10
N ILE A 211 23.63 45.82 -4.39
CA ILE A 211 24.37 46.06 -5.63
C ILE A 211 25.70 45.28 -5.64
N TYR A 212 26.29 45.07 -4.47
CA TYR A 212 27.57 44.36 -4.30
C TYR A 212 27.45 42.86 -4.04
N ARG A 213 26.22 42.33 -3.91
CA ARG A 213 26.03 40.88 -3.88
C ARG A 213 26.30 40.32 -5.26
N ASP A 214 27.39 39.56 -5.38
CA ASP A 214 27.59 38.72 -6.55
C ASP A 214 26.38 37.78 -6.68
N ARG A 215 25.55 38.03 -7.69
CA ARG A 215 24.32 37.28 -7.97
C ARG A 215 24.60 36.00 -8.74
N ARG A 216 25.86 35.64 -8.92
CA ARG A 216 26.25 34.37 -9.56
C ARG A 216 25.75 33.22 -8.69
N VAL A 217 24.64 32.63 -9.12
CA VAL A 217 24.19 31.36 -8.59
C VAL A 217 25.21 30.32 -9.05
N GLU A 218 25.93 29.74 -8.09
CA GLU A 218 26.83 28.62 -8.36
C GLU A 218 26.02 27.45 -8.91
N ILE A 219 26.41 26.96 -10.09
CA ILE A 219 25.79 25.79 -10.71
C ILE A 219 26.35 24.56 -9.99
N LEU A 220 25.50 23.92 -9.22
CA LEU A 220 25.82 22.71 -8.47
C LEU A 220 25.39 21.46 -9.26
N PRO A 221 26.12 20.34 -9.17
CA PRO A 221 25.69 19.08 -9.77
C PRO A 221 24.32 18.66 -9.22
N ASP A 222 23.53 17.96 -10.03
CA ASP A 222 22.23 17.46 -9.59
C ASP A 222 22.39 16.29 -8.60
N TYR A 223 21.30 15.97 -7.91
CA TYR A 223 21.25 14.77 -7.08
C TYR A 223 21.52 13.51 -7.90
N ASP A 224 22.32 12.61 -7.31
CA ASP A 224 22.39 11.24 -7.81
C ASP A 224 21.04 10.50 -7.56
N GLY A 225 20.94 9.27 -8.05
CA GLY A 225 19.71 8.49 -7.92
C GLY A 225 19.31 8.21 -6.48
N ILE A 226 20.27 8.08 -5.56
CA ILE A 226 20.01 7.78 -4.15
C ILE A 226 19.50 9.03 -3.44
N ALA A 227 20.15 10.17 -3.64
CA ALA A 227 19.70 11.44 -3.08
C ALA A 227 18.32 11.88 -3.62
N LYS A 228 18.01 11.57 -4.89
CA LYS A 228 16.63 11.77 -5.43
C LYS A 228 15.62 10.89 -4.71
N LEU A 229 15.95 9.60 -4.53
CA LEU A 229 15.09 8.65 -3.84
C LEU A 229 14.83 9.04 -2.38
N GLU A 230 15.87 9.44 -1.65
CA GLU A 230 15.75 9.92 -0.26
C GLU A 230 14.84 11.14 -0.19
N ALA A 231 15.04 12.12 -1.07
CA ALA A 231 14.19 13.31 -1.12
C ALA A 231 12.72 12.99 -1.43
N GLU A 232 12.47 12.03 -2.34
CA GLU A 232 11.11 11.56 -2.64
C GLU A 232 10.45 10.89 -1.44
N LEU A 233 11.16 10.00 -0.74
CA LEU A 233 10.66 9.31 0.45
C LEU A 233 10.40 10.29 1.61
N ASP A 234 11.29 11.26 1.83
CA ASP A 234 11.15 12.23 2.92
C ASP A 234 9.99 13.21 2.71
N VAL A 235 9.74 13.60 1.45
CA VAL A 235 8.74 14.60 1.08
C VAL A 235 7.38 13.97 0.79
N THR A 236 7.33 12.77 0.22
CA THR A 236 6.05 12.17 -0.24
C THR A 236 5.77 10.79 0.34
N GLY A 237 6.78 10.11 0.89
CA GLY A 237 6.69 8.70 1.27
C GLY A 237 6.57 7.75 0.08
N VAL A 238 6.68 8.24 -1.16
CA VAL A 238 6.55 7.46 -2.40
C VAL A 238 7.84 7.55 -3.21
N PRO A 239 8.48 6.42 -3.52
CA PRO A 239 9.68 6.42 -4.34
C PRO A 239 9.31 6.34 -5.83
N PHE A 240 9.34 7.49 -6.50
CA PHE A 240 9.00 7.63 -7.93
C PHE A 240 10.19 7.27 -8.83
N SER A 241 11.42 7.59 -8.46
CA SER A 241 12.60 7.34 -9.29
C SER A 241 12.93 5.85 -9.39
N MET A 242 12.97 5.14 -8.24
CA MET A 242 13.30 3.71 -8.20
C MET A 242 12.79 3.07 -6.91
N HIS A 243 12.52 1.76 -6.90
CA HIS A 243 12.11 1.09 -5.66
C HIS A 243 13.34 0.92 -4.76
N PRO A 244 13.31 1.31 -3.47
CA PRO A 244 14.46 1.19 -2.57
C PRO A 244 15.02 -0.23 -2.46
N ALA A 245 14.15 -1.24 -2.60
CA ALA A 245 14.58 -2.65 -2.60
C ALA A 245 15.56 -3.02 -3.72
N LEU A 246 15.66 -2.24 -4.80
CA LEU A 246 16.64 -2.46 -5.87
C LEU A 246 18.08 -2.20 -5.41
N LEU A 247 18.27 -1.46 -4.32
CA LEU A 247 19.58 -1.22 -3.71
C LEU A 247 20.03 -2.37 -2.79
N LEU A 248 19.14 -3.33 -2.51
CA LEU A 248 19.45 -4.44 -1.62
C LEU A 248 20.38 -5.46 -2.31
N PRO A 249 21.23 -6.16 -1.55
CA PRO A 249 22.11 -7.20 -2.09
C PRO A 249 21.36 -8.25 -2.92
N LYS A 250 21.85 -8.53 -4.13
CA LYS A 250 21.24 -9.49 -5.08
C LYS A 250 21.18 -10.95 -4.61
N ARG A 251 21.74 -11.27 -3.42
CA ARG A 251 21.69 -12.60 -2.81
C ARG A 251 20.30 -12.96 -2.25
N TYR A 252 19.46 -11.97 -1.98
CA TYR A 252 18.12 -12.19 -1.47
C TYR A 252 17.16 -12.58 -2.61
N ALA A 253 16.28 -13.54 -2.34
CA ALA A 253 15.21 -13.88 -3.26
C ALA A 253 14.20 -12.73 -3.34
N THR A 254 13.71 -12.48 -4.55
CA THR A 254 12.64 -11.51 -4.79
C THR A 254 11.27 -12.15 -4.56
N ALA A 255 10.25 -11.33 -4.29
CA ALA A 255 8.87 -11.77 -4.08
C ALA A 255 8.35 -12.60 -5.27
N GLU A 256 8.63 -12.18 -6.50
CA GLU A 256 8.26 -12.91 -7.73
C GLU A 256 8.83 -14.33 -7.78
N ARG A 257 10.03 -14.55 -7.24
CA ARG A 257 10.71 -15.85 -7.29
C ARG A 257 10.25 -16.84 -6.23
N LEU A 258 9.43 -16.41 -5.26
CA LEU A 258 9.01 -17.26 -4.14
C LEU A 258 8.25 -18.51 -4.59
N ARG A 259 7.45 -18.40 -5.65
CA ARG A 259 6.74 -19.56 -6.21
C ARG A 259 7.68 -20.71 -6.62
N ASN A 260 8.87 -20.38 -7.10
CA ASN A 260 9.87 -21.37 -7.53
C ASN A 260 10.66 -21.98 -6.36
N LEU A 261 10.43 -21.49 -5.15
CA LEU A 261 11.13 -21.88 -3.93
C LEU A 261 10.24 -22.64 -2.94
N ILE A 262 9.00 -22.97 -3.31
CA ILE A 262 8.08 -23.75 -2.46
C ILE A 262 8.77 -25.04 -1.97
N GLY A 263 8.67 -25.29 -0.66
CA GLY A 263 9.29 -26.41 0.03
C GLY A 263 10.76 -26.20 0.40
N LYS A 264 11.43 -25.17 -0.15
CA LYS A 264 12.85 -24.86 0.09
C LYS A 264 13.00 -23.76 1.14
N LYS A 265 14.21 -23.63 1.68
CA LYS A 265 14.59 -22.45 2.47
C LYS A 265 14.96 -21.31 1.54
N ALA A 266 14.50 -20.11 1.87
CA ALA A 266 14.82 -18.89 1.15
C ALA A 266 15.10 -17.75 2.14
N VAL A 267 15.85 -16.75 1.67
CA VAL A 267 16.03 -15.48 2.38
C VAL A 267 15.53 -14.37 1.49
N VAL A 268 14.54 -13.60 1.96
CA VAL A 268 14.03 -12.42 1.27
C VAL A 268 14.46 -11.17 2.01
N ALA A 269 14.52 -10.05 1.30
CA ALA A 269 14.73 -8.74 1.88
C ALA A 269 13.82 -7.72 1.22
N GLY A 270 13.31 -6.77 2.02
CA GLY A 270 12.34 -5.80 1.55
C GLY A 270 11.94 -4.83 2.65
N PHE A 271 10.85 -4.10 2.41
CA PHE A 271 10.32 -3.11 3.33
C PHE A 271 9.01 -3.63 3.94
N VAL A 272 8.76 -3.32 5.21
CA VAL A 272 7.50 -3.72 5.85
C VAL A 272 6.36 -2.91 5.24
N ALA A 273 5.46 -3.60 4.54
CA ALA A 273 4.27 -3.01 3.92
C ALA A 273 3.11 -2.97 4.93
N THR A 274 2.89 -4.06 5.64
CA THR A 274 1.92 -4.13 6.74
C THR A 274 2.27 -5.26 7.71
N ALA A 275 1.75 -5.19 8.93
CA ALA A 275 1.98 -6.21 9.95
C ALA A 275 0.75 -6.35 10.86
N ARG A 276 0.37 -7.58 11.17
CA ARG A 276 -0.77 -7.89 12.05
C ARG A 276 -0.49 -9.11 12.92
N ARG A 277 -1.26 -9.26 14.00
CA ARG A 277 -1.25 -10.44 14.85
C ARG A 277 -2.62 -11.12 14.81
N ALA A 278 -2.64 -12.44 14.95
CA ALA A 278 -3.85 -13.22 15.11
C ALA A 278 -3.68 -14.25 16.24
N ARG A 279 -4.79 -14.78 16.74
CA ARG A 279 -4.80 -15.90 17.69
C ARG A 279 -5.15 -17.19 16.99
N THR A 280 -4.49 -18.27 17.37
CA THR A 280 -4.77 -19.63 16.92
C THR A 280 -5.94 -20.25 17.71
N ASN A 281 -6.40 -21.42 17.27
CA ASN A 281 -7.49 -22.14 17.94
C ASN A 281 -7.15 -22.55 19.39
N ASP A 282 -5.87 -22.72 19.70
CA ASP A 282 -5.34 -22.99 21.05
C ASP A 282 -4.92 -21.70 21.79
N ASP A 283 -5.45 -20.54 21.38
CA ASP A 283 -5.26 -19.21 21.97
C ASP A 283 -3.81 -18.68 22.01
N ARG A 284 -2.90 -19.29 21.24
CA ARG A 284 -1.54 -18.77 21.06
C ARG A 284 -1.52 -17.64 20.03
N VAL A 285 -0.59 -16.70 20.19
CA VAL A 285 -0.47 -15.55 19.28
C VAL A 285 0.49 -15.87 18.14
N MET A 286 0.06 -15.57 16.92
CA MET A 286 0.88 -15.58 15.70
C MET A 286 1.03 -14.17 15.13
N GLY A 287 2.13 -13.93 14.42
CA GLY A 287 2.39 -12.70 13.69
C GLY A 287 2.40 -12.92 12.18
N PHE A 288 1.89 -11.95 11.43
CA PHE A 288 1.92 -11.92 9.97
C PHE A 288 2.52 -10.59 9.52
N VAL A 289 3.49 -10.63 8.63
CA VAL A 289 4.13 -9.44 8.07
C VAL A 289 4.15 -9.57 6.55
N THR A 290 3.67 -8.56 5.86
CA THR A 290 3.84 -8.44 4.42
C THR A 290 5.07 -7.59 4.16
N LEU A 291 6.05 -8.17 3.48
CA LEU A 291 7.20 -7.45 2.96
C LEU A 291 6.93 -7.06 1.50
N GLU A 292 7.43 -5.90 1.09
CA GLU A 292 7.43 -5.49 -0.32
C GLU A 292 8.85 -5.36 -0.86
N ASP A 293 9.01 -5.73 -2.12
CA ASP A 293 10.15 -5.37 -2.95
C ASP A 293 9.68 -4.80 -4.29
N ALA A 294 10.63 -4.52 -5.20
CA ALA A 294 10.31 -3.97 -6.51
C ALA A 294 9.42 -4.89 -7.37
N THR A 295 9.48 -6.20 -7.11
CA THR A 295 8.83 -7.26 -7.89
C THR A 295 7.45 -7.66 -7.33
N GLY A 296 7.16 -7.40 -6.05
CA GLY A 296 5.87 -7.75 -5.48
C GLY A 296 5.85 -7.75 -3.95
N LEU A 297 4.94 -8.56 -3.42
CA LEU A 297 4.72 -8.75 -1.99
C LEU A 297 5.13 -10.18 -1.58
N ALA A 298 5.72 -10.29 -0.40
CA ALA A 298 6.08 -11.55 0.24
C ALA A 298 5.42 -11.62 1.62
N GLU A 299 4.57 -12.62 1.82
CA GLU A 299 3.94 -12.89 3.12
C GLU A 299 4.89 -13.66 4.03
N VAL A 300 4.97 -13.25 5.30
CA VAL A 300 5.82 -13.87 6.30
C VAL A 300 4.98 -14.22 7.53
N SER A 301 5.03 -15.49 7.93
CA SER A 301 4.37 -16.00 9.13
C SER A 301 5.36 -16.21 10.27
N PHE A 302 4.98 -15.72 11.45
CA PHE A 302 5.67 -15.91 12.72
C PHE A 302 4.79 -16.81 13.60
N PHE A 303 5.15 -18.09 13.68
CA PHE A 303 4.52 -19.04 14.60
C PHE A 303 4.78 -18.65 16.06
N PRO A 304 4.00 -19.17 17.03
CA PRO A 304 4.08 -18.74 18.42
C PRO A 304 5.49 -18.85 19.02
N ASP A 305 6.25 -19.87 18.64
CA ASP A 305 7.65 -20.07 19.05
C ASP A 305 8.63 -19.06 18.43
N LYS A 306 8.25 -18.45 17.30
CA LYS A 306 9.02 -17.43 16.57
C LYS A 306 8.49 -16.00 16.77
N LEU A 307 7.41 -15.83 17.52
CA LEU A 307 6.82 -14.52 17.78
C LEU A 307 7.79 -13.48 18.40
N PRO A 308 8.79 -13.84 19.23
CA PRO A 308 9.77 -12.86 19.70
C PRO A 308 10.50 -12.13 18.56
N LEU A 309 10.72 -12.80 17.42
CA LEU A 309 11.37 -12.23 16.23
C LEU A 309 10.51 -11.19 15.50
N TYR A 310 9.17 -11.28 15.62
CA TYR A 310 8.23 -10.37 14.98
C TYR A 310 8.52 -8.89 15.31
N LYS A 311 8.82 -8.59 16.58
CA LYS A 311 9.10 -7.21 17.01
C LYS A 311 10.39 -6.64 16.40
N THR A 312 11.34 -7.50 16.04
CA THR A 312 12.63 -7.11 15.47
C THR A 312 12.46 -6.32 14.18
N ILE A 313 11.54 -6.75 13.31
CA ILE A 313 11.32 -6.14 12.00
C ILE A 313 10.16 -5.14 11.99
N CYS A 314 9.09 -5.36 12.76
CA CYS A 314 7.89 -4.50 12.74
C CYS A 314 8.10 -3.09 13.32
N SER A 315 9.14 -2.89 14.13
CA SER A 315 9.47 -1.61 14.75
C SER A 315 10.47 -0.78 13.94
N TYR A 316 10.94 -1.30 12.80
CA TYR A 316 12.00 -0.70 12.01
C TYR A 316 11.45 -0.13 10.70
N GLY A 317 11.74 1.14 10.42
CA GLY A 317 11.29 1.81 9.19
C GLY A 317 12.17 1.56 7.97
N GLY A 318 13.34 0.94 8.16
CA GLY A 318 14.27 0.61 7.07
C GLY A 318 14.09 -0.80 6.52
N PRO A 319 14.99 -1.23 5.63
CA PRO A 319 14.94 -2.56 5.02
C PRO A 319 15.19 -3.68 6.04
N VAL A 320 14.48 -4.79 5.88
CA VAL A 320 14.58 -5.98 6.73
C VAL A 320 14.81 -7.21 5.87
N TRP A 321 15.42 -8.23 6.47
CA TRP A 321 15.55 -9.54 5.84
C TRP A 321 14.87 -10.62 6.69
N VAL A 322 14.35 -11.64 6.03
CA VAL A 322 13.70 -12.80 6.64
C VAL A 322 14.19 -14.07 5.96
N ALA A 323 14.65 -15.03 6.74
CA ALA A 323 14.97 -16.38 6.32
C ALA A 323 13.92 -17.37 6.84
N GLY A 324 13.52 -18.31 6.00
CA GLY A 324 12.50 -19.27 6.38
C GLY A 324 12.23 -20.32 5.31
N LYS A 325 11.30 -21.23 5.61
CA LYS A 325 10.81 -22.19 4.64
C LYS A 325 9.68 -21.55 3.83
N VAL A 326 9.75 -21.65 2.51
CA VAL A 326 8.65 -21.19 1.65
C VAL A 326 7.56 -22.27 1.62
N THR A 327 6.35 -21.89 1.97
CA THR A 327 5.17 -22.76 2.04
C THR A 327 4.05 -22.17 1.21
N GLU A 328 3.12 -23.03 0.79
CA GLU A 328 1.90 -22.62 0.11
C GLU A 328 0.71 -23.07 0.96
N HIS A 329 -0.15 -22.12 1.31
CA HIS A 329 -1.37 -22.35 2.06
C HIS A 329 -2.54 -21.71 1.33
N LEU A 330 -3.49 -22.52 0.85
CA LEU A 330 -4.67 -22.06 0.12
C LEU A 330 -4.31 -21.12 -1.06
N SER A 331 -3.30 -21.52 -1.85
CA SER A 331 -2.76 -20.75 -2.99
C SER A 331 -2.07 -19.43 -2.62
N SER A 332 -1.86 -19.15 -1.33
CA SER A 332 -1.02 -18.06 -0.84
C SER A 332 0.38 -18.57 -0.53
N ILE A 333 1.40 -17.96 -1.12
CA ILE A 333 2.80 -18.30 -0.87
C ILE A 333 3.30 -17.48 0.31
N CYS A 334 3.84 -18.16 1.32
CA CYS A 334 4.28 -17.58 2.57
C CYS A 334 5.70 -18.07 2.92
N ILE A 335 6.41 -17.29 3.74
CA ILE A 335 7.67 -17.69 4.35
C ILE A 335 7.42 -17.93 5.83
N ASP A 336 7.58 -19.17 6.27
CA ASP A 336 7.58 -19.54 7.67
C ASP A 336 8.91 -19.11 8.29
N CYS A 337 8.88 -18.01 9.04
CA CYS A 337 10.07 -17.34 9.53
C CYS A 337 10.85 -18.23 10.50
N SER A 338 12.12 -18.48 10.20
CA SER A 338 13.07 -19.11 11.14
C SER A 338 13.99 -18.08 11.79
N GLU A 339 14.43 -17.08 11.01
CA GLU A 339 15.35 -16.02 11.41
C GLU A 339 14.99 -14.72 10.66
N CYS A 340 15.25 -13.57 11.27
CA CYS A 340 15.08 -12.28 10.62
C CYS A 340 15.97 -11.22 11.24
N GLY A 341 16.21 -10.13 10.53
CA GLY A 341 16.99 -9.02 11.04
C GLY A 341 16.75 -7.72 10.30
N ARG A 342 17.27 -6.64 10.88
CA ARG A 342 17.32 -5.32 10.27
C ARG A 342 18.55 -5.24 9.37
N MET A 343 18.45 -4.48 8.29
CA MET A 343 19.59 -4.15 7.44
C MET A 343 20.04 -2.75 7.80
N ALA A 344 21.36 -2.58 7.99
CA ALA A 344 21.97 -1.29 8.31
C ALA A 344 22.21 -0.47 7.04
#